data_AF-A0A2V6M2J4-F1
#
_entry.id   AF-A0A2V6M2J4-F1
#
_cell.length_a   1.000
_cell.length_b   1.000
_cell.length_c   1.000
_cell.angle_alpha   90.00
_cell.angle_beta   90.00
_cell.angle_gamma   90.00
#
_symmetry.space_group_name_H-M   'P 1'
#
loop_
_entity.id
_entity.type
_entity.pdbx_description
1 polymer ?
#
loop_
_entity_poly.entity_id
_entity_poly.type
_entity_poly.pdbx_seq_one_letter_code
_entity_poly.pdbx_strand_id
1 'polypeptide(L)'
;MDTSVVPHSQPADVGVLYVQYRDLLLHVACRKFRVPDSDAENLMQEVFLAYMQTEARVENTKAWLVAAMCNASRHYWRQQSRTESLPDDISDHSDPVSHGLADHFAVTLTLRKALRYLQPRCRETLYLHYYEGR
;
A
#
# COMPACT_ATOMS: atom_id res chain seq x y z
N MET A 1 -45.53 0.22 4.00
CA MET A 1 -44.43 1.12 3.58
C MET A 1 -43.22 0.23 3.39
N ASP A 2 -43.00 -0.22 2.17
CA ASP A 2 -41.88 -1.07 1.78
C ASP A 2 -40.60 -0.24 1.72
N THR A 3 -39.76 -0.36 2.74
CA THR A 3 -38.36 0.03 2.64
C THR A 3 -37.62 -1.11 1.97
N SER A 4 -37.48 -0.98 0.66
CA SER A 4 -36.62 -1.79 -0.20
C SER A 4 -35.19 -1.78 0.36
N VAL A 5 -34.76 -2.91 0.93
CA VAL A 5 -33.35 -3.18 1.22
C VAL A 5 -32.66 -3.28 -0.12
N VAL A 6 -31.97 -2.22 -0.52
CA VAL A 6 -31.08 -2.22 -1.67
C VAL A 6 -29.99 -3.25 -1.37
N PRO A 7 -29.85 -4.33 -2.16
CA PRO A 7 -28.76 -5.26 -1.96
C PRO A 7 -27.48 -4.50 -2.31
N HIS A 8 -26.71 -4.13 -1.29
CA HIS A 8 -25.35 -3.68 -1.48
C HIS A 8 -24.65 -4.85 -2.15
N SER A 9 -24.37 -4.71 -3.45
CA SER A 9 -23.53 -5.62 -4.22
C SER A 9 -22.30 -5.89 -3.39
N GLN A 10 -22.23 -7.07 -2.78
CA GLN A 10 -21.14 -7.43 -1.89
C GLN A 10 -19.84 -7.21 -2.68
N PRO A 11 -18.92 -6.35 -2.20
CA PRO A 11 -17.57 -6.38 -2.73
C PRO A 11 -17.08 -7.82 -2.57
N ALA A 12 -16.39 -8.35 -3.58
CA ALA A 12 -15.84 -9.71 -3.58
C ALA A 12 -15.46 -10.14 -2.16
N ASP A 13 -16.00 -11.29 -1.71
CA ASP A 13 -15.99 -11.72 -0.30
C ASP A 13 -14.70 -11.29 0.40
N VAL A 14 -14.82 -10.30 1.29
CA VAL A 14 -13.67 -9.67 1.96
C VAL A 14 -12.88 -10.73 2.74
N GLY A 15 -13.53 -11.79 3.21
CA GLY A 15 -12.85 -12.93 3.83
C GLY A 15 -11.90 -13.64 2.88
N VAL A 16 -12.30 -13.83 1.61
CA VAL A 16 -11.44 -14.42 0.58
C VAL A 16 -10.25 -13.50 0.26
N LEU A 17 -10.50 -12.19 0.11
CA LEU A 17 -9.43 -11.21 -0.12
C LEU A 17 -8.46 -11.14 1.07
N TYR A 18 -8.98 -11.24 2.29
CA TYR A 18 -8.18 -11.26 3.51
C TYR A 18 -7.21 -12.44 3.51
N VAL A 19 -7.72 -13.66 3.34
CA VAL A 19 -6.89 -14.88 3.31
C VAL A 19 -5.88 -14.82 2.16
N GLN A 20 -6.28 -14.30 1.00
CA GLN A 20 -5.42 -14.21 -0.17
C GLN A 20 -4.25 -13.23 -0.01
N TYR A 21 -4.47 -12.07 0.63
CA TYR A 21 -3.47 -11.00 0.68
C TYR A 21 -2.80 -10.81 2.03
N ARG A 22 -3.25 -11.51 3.10
CA ARG A 22 -2.68 -11.43 4.46
C ARG A 22 -1.16 -11.49 4.46
N ASP A 23 -0.60 -12.59 3.95
CA ASP A 23 0.85 -12.83 4.01
C ASP A 23 1.63 -11.80 3.20
N LEU A 24 1.08 -11.34 2.08
CA LEU A 24 1.69 -10.28 1.27
C LEU A 24 1.73 -8.95 2.04
N LEU A 25 0.62 -8.54 2.64
CA LEU A 25 0.55 -7.26 3.35
C LEU A 25 1.40 -7.27 4.63
N LEU A 26 1.41 -8.38 5.37
CA LEU A 26 2.30 -8.55 6.52
C LEU A 26 3.77 -8.57 6.09
N HIS A 27 4.12 -9.24 4.99
CA HIS A 27 5.47 -9.19 4.46
C HIS A 27 5.88 -7.76 4.11
N VAL A 28 5.00 -6.97 3.49
CA VAL A 28 5.25 -5.55 3.21
C VAL A 28 5.47 -4.78 4.52
N ALA A 29 4.59 -4.91 5.50
CA ALA A 29 4.71 -4.21 6.78
C ALA A 29 6.02 -4.55 7.52
N CYS A 30 6.26 -5.85 7.74
CA CYS A 30 7.34 -6.33 8.58
C CYS A 30 8.70 -6.32 7.87
N ARG A 31 8.77 -6.70 6.58
CA ARG A 31 10.06 -6.78 5.88
C ARG A 31 10.49 -5.46 5.27
N LYS A 32 9.57 -4.73 4.64
CA LYS A 32 9.90 -3.47 3.98
C LYS A 32 9.92 -2.29 4.95
N PHE A 33 8.96 -2.22 5.86
CA PHE A 33 8.82 -1.09 6.79
C PHE A 33 9.26 -1.41 8.21
N ARG A 34 9.65 -2.65 8.51
CA ARG A 34 10.11 -3.09 9.84
C ARG A 34 9.12 -2.80 10.97
N VAL A 35 7.82 -2.79 10.65
CA VAL A 35 6.76 -2.66 11.65
C VAL A 35 6.74 -3.95 12.50
N PRO A 36 6.60 -3.88 13.84
CA PRO A 36 6.44 -5.05 14.68
C PRO A 36 5.24 -5.90 14.27
N ASP A 37 5.31 -7.23 14.42
CA ASP A 37 4.28 -8.14 13.91
C ASP A 37 2.88 -7.84 14.47
N SER A 38 2.77 -7.51 15.77
CA SER A 38 1.49 -7.14 16.40
C SER A 38 0.88 -5.88 15.77
N ASP A 39 1.70 -4.89 15.48
CA ASP A 39 1.26 -3.61 14.92
C ASP A 39 0.96 -3.76 13.43
N ALA A 40 1.73 -4.60 12.72
CA ALA A 40 1.49 -4.94 11.32
C ALA A 40 0.13 -5.61 11.11
N GLU A 41 -0.27 -6.52 12.01
CA GLU A 41 -1.61 -7.11 11.97
C GLU A 41 -2.71 -6.07 12.17
N ASN A 42 -2.53 -5.12 13.10
CA ASN A 42 -3.49 -4.04 13.29
C ASN A 42 -3.61 -3.13 12.06
N LEU A 43 -2.47 -2.70 11.48
CA LEU A 43 -2.46 -1.89 10.26
C LEU A 43 -3.13 -2.61 9.07
N MET A 44 -2.94 -3.92 8.96
CA MET A 44 -3.59 -4.72 7.93
C MET A 44 -5.11 -4.74 8.11
N GLN A 45 -5.61 -4.88 9.34
CA GLN A 45 -7.05 -4.78 9.64
C GLN A 45 -7.60 -3.40 9.26
N GLU A 46 -6.90 -2.31 9.59
CA GLU A 46 -7.28 -0.95 9.20
C GLU A 46 -7.34 -0.78 7.67
N VAL A 47 -6.40 -1.36 6.92
CA VAL A 47 -6.40 -1.36 5.46
C VAL A 47 -7.64 -2.05 4.88
N PHE A 48 -8.02 -3.21 5.44
CA PHE A 48 -9.23 -3.92 5.00
C PHE A 48 -10.51 -3.18 5.40
N LEU A 49 -10.54 -2.52 6.56
CA LEU A 49 -11.64 -1.64 6.94
C LEU A 49 -11.79 -0.48 5.96
N ALA A 50 -10.69 0.18 5.60
CA ALA A 50 -10.69 1.26 4.60
C ALA A 50 -11.13 0.76 3.20
N TYR A 51 -10.75 -0.47 2.82
CA TYR A 51 -11.20 -1.09 1.58
C TYR A 51 -12.72 -1.26 1.57
N MET A 52 -13.31 -1.77 2.66
CA MET A 52 -14.76 -1.96 2.78
C MET A 52 -15.55 -0.65 2.77
N GLN A 53 -14.95 0.43 3.29
CA GLN A 53 -15.56 1.76 3.31
C GLN A 53 -15.39 2.52 1.98
N THR A 54 -14.58 2.01 1.05
CA THR A 54 -14.35 2.66 -0.23
C THR A 54 -15.55 2.43 -1.15
N GLU A 55 -16.37 3.47 -1.36
CA GLU A 55 -17.52 3.43 -2.27
C GLU A 55 -17.12 3.39 -3.76
N ALA A 56 -15.88 3.81 -4.07
CA ALA A 56 -15.34 3.79 -5.42
C ALA A 56 -14.98 2.37 -5.87
N ARG A 57 -15.27 2.05 -7.14
CA ARG A 57 -14.88 0.77 -7.73
C ARG A 57 -13.36 0.68 -7.79
N VAL A 58 -12.78 -0.25 -7.04
CA VAL A 58 -11.36 -0.58 -7.10
C VAL A 58 -11.12 -1.54 -8.27
N GLU A 59 -10.47 -1.07 -9.33
CA GLU A 59 -10.17 -1.90 -10.52
C GLU A 59 -9.08 -2.95 -10.26
N ASN A 60 -8.05 -2.59 -9.46
CA ASN A 60 -6.97 -3.50 -9.09
C ASN A 60 -6.82 -3.57 -7.56
N THR A 61 -7.50 -4.54 -6.96
CA THR A 61 -7.55 -4.74 -5.51
C THR A 61 -6.16 -4.96 -4.91
N LYS A 62 -5.31 -5.77 -5.55
CA LYS A 62 -3.95 -6.03 -5.06
C LYS A 62 -3.12 -4.74 -4.98
N ALA A 63 -3.11 -3.96 -6.06
CA ALA A 63 -2.35 -2.71 -6.12
C ALA A 63 -2.84 -1.71 -5.07
N TRP A 64 -4.17 -1.60 -4.91
CA TRP A 64 -4.78 -0.74 -3.90
C TRP A 64 -4.39 -1.16 -2.48
N LEU A 65 -4.51 -2.45 -2.13
CA LEU A 65 -4.18 -2.97 -0.81
C LEU A 65 -2.70 -2.77 -0.45
N VAL A 66 -1.80 -3.05 -1.40
CA VAL A 66 -0.36 -2.83 -1.20
C VAL A 66 -0.04 -1.35 -1.01
N ALA A 67 -0.66 -0.47 -1.80
CA ALA A 67 -0.48 0.98 -1.65
C ALA A 67 -1.01 1.48 -0.30
N ALA A 68 -2.19 1.02 0.12
CA ALA A 68 -2.79 1.33 1.41
C ALA A 68 -1.90 0.86 2.57
N MET A 69 -1.39 -0.37 2.52
CA MET A 69 -0.45 -0.91 3.51
C MET A 69 0.85 -0.11 3.59
N CYS A 70 1.41 0.31 2.46
CA CYS A 70 2.58 1.18 2.44
C CYS A 70 2.27 2.55 3.08
N ASN A 71 1.08 3.10 2.85
CA ASN A 71 0.65 4.37 3.44
C ASN A 71 0.46 4.26 4.95
N ALA A 72 -0.21 3.20 5.41
CA ALA A 72 -0.42 2.90 6.82
C ALA A 72 0.92 2.72 7.55
N SER A 73 1.85 1.95 6.99
CA SER A 73 3.18 1.72 7.57
C SER A 73 4.00 3.02 7.69
N ARG A 74 3.95 3.89 6.68
CA ARG A 74 4.59 5.22 6.74
C ARG A 74 3.90 6.15 7.74
N HIS A 75 2.60 5.99 7.95
CA HIS A 75 1.85 6.77 8.93
C HIS A 75 2.17 6.34 10.36
N TYR A 76 2.28 5.03 10.61
CA TYR A 76 2.74 4.46 11.88
C TYR A 76 4.04 5.10 12.35
N TRP A 77 5.09 5.11 11.52
CA TRP A 77 6.37 5.70 11.92
C TRP A 77 6.32 7.22 12.15
N ARG A 78 5.52 7.95 11.37
CA ARG A 78 5.30 9.39 11.57
C ARG A 78 4.58 9.70 12.89
N GLN A 79 3.76 8.78 13.40
CA GLN A 79 3.11 8.92 14.69
C GLN A 79 4.06 8.51 15.81
N GLN A 80 4.79 7.41 15.66
CA GLN A 80 5.75 6.95 16.65
C GLN A 80 6.84 7.99 16.94
N SER A 81 7.38 8.64 15.90
CA SER A 81 8.37 9.70 16.04
C SER A 81 7.86 10.95 16.77
N ARG A 82 6.54 11.11 16.92
CA ARG A 82 5.92 12.23 17.66
C ARG A 82 5.63 11.86 19.12
N THR A 83 5.61 10.57 19.44
CA THR A 83 5.22 10.04 20.75
C THR A 83 6.43 9.62 21.58
N GLU A 84 7.54 9.23 20.94
CA GLU A 84 8.81 9.00 21.65
C GLU A 84 9.41 10.32 22.14
N SER A 85 9.53 10.46 23.46
CA SER A 85 10.35 11.51 24.07
C SER A 85 11.80 11.21 23.73
N LEU A 86 12.50 12.19 23.13
CA LEU A 86 13.90 12.09 22.71
C LEU A 86 14.78 11.51 23.84
N PRO A 87 15.47 10.39 23.62
CA PRO A 87 16.63 10.03 24.44
C PRO A 87 17.77 11.01 24.17
N ASP A 88 18.47 11.44 25.23
CA ASP A 88 19.49 12.51 25.21
C ASP A 88 20.80 12.12 24.45
N ASP A 89 20.83 10.96 23.78
CA ASP A 89 22.08 10.33 23.35
C ASP A 89 22.04 9.74 21.93
N ILE A 90 21.42 10.45 20.98
CA ILE A 90 21.35 10.01 19.58
C ILE A 90 21.96 11.09 18.68
N SER A 91 23.28 11.09 18.63
CA SER A 91 24.07 11.84 17.65
C SER A 91 24.32 11.07 16.35
N ASP A 92 23.74 9.87 16.14
CA ASP A 92 24.06 9.08 14.93
C ASP A 92 22.96 8.12 14.43
N HIS A 93 21.68 8.48 14.59
CA HIS A 93 20.62 7.81 13.81
C HIS A 93 20.34 8.59 12.54
N SER A 94 21.23 8.41 11.57
CA SER A 94 20.92 8.71 10.18
C SER A 94 19.65 7.95 9.76
N ASP A 95 18.67 8.72 9.27
CA ASP A 95 17.38 8.25 8.82
C ASP A 95 17.53 7.14 7.74
N PRO A 96 17.14 5.88 8.00
CA PRO A 96 17.18 4.82 7.00
C PRO A 96 16.21 5.08 5.83
N VAL A 97 15.29 6.05 5.95
CA VAL A 97 14.38 6.49 4.88
C VAL A 97 15.09 7.37 3.84
N SER A 98 16.20 8.03 4.20
CA SER A 98 16.92 8.90 3.26
C SER A 98 17.74 8.09 2.24
N HIS A 99 18.23 6.91 2.65
CA HIS A 99 18.95 6.00 1.75
C HIS A 99 17.98 5.20 0.87
N GLY A 100 17.68 5.76 -0.30
CA GLY A 100 17.01 5.03 -1.40
C GLY A 100 15.61 5.53 -1.75
N LEU A 101 15.00 6.42 -0.95
CA LEU A 101 13.72 7.05 -1.32
C LEU A 101 13.90 7.99 -2.51
N ALA A 102 14.98 8.77 -2.52
CA ALA A 102 15.36 9.61 -3.66
C ALA A 102 15.60 8.77 -4.92
N ASP A 103 16.32 7.66 -4.80
CA ASP A 103 16.59 6.75 -5.92
C ASP A 103 15.32 6.06 -6.42
N HIS A 104 14.44 5.60 -5.53
CA HIS A 104 13.17 5.00 -5.92
C HIS A 104 12.25 6.00 -6.62
N PHE A 105 12.16 7.23 -6.12
CA PHE A 105 11.40 8.30 -6.78
C PHE A 105 12.04 8.70 -8.11
N ALA A 106 13.36 8.79 -8.19
CA ALA A 106 14.08 9.07 -9.42
C ALA A 106 13.84 7.97 -10.48
N VAL A 107 13.91 6.69 -10.10
CA VAL A 107 13.63 5.56 -10.98
C VAL A 107 12.17 5.58 -11.43
N THR A 108 11.22 5.81 -10.51
CA THR A 108 9.79 5.84 -10.85
C THR A 108 9.45 7.01 -11.78
N LEU A 109 10.01 8.20 -11.53
CA LEU A 109 9.80 9.38 -12.35
C LEU A 109 10.45 9.22 -13.73
N THR A 110 11.64 8.63 -13.79
CA THR A 110 12.35 8.32 -15.03
C THR A 110 11.57 7.31 -15.86
N LEU A 111 11.08 6.23 -15.25
CA LEU A 111 10.23 5.24 -15.91
C LEU A 111 8.95 5.87 -16.46
N ARG A 112 8.26 6.70 -15.67
CA ARG A 112 7.07 7.45 -16.13
C ARG A 112 7.40 8.40 -17.28
N LYS A 113 8.56 9.04 -17.27
CA LYS A 113 8.99 9.93 -18.35
C LYS A 113 9.32 9.14 -19.61
N ALA A 114 10.04 8.02 -19.50
CA ALA A 114 10.36 7.12 -20.62
C ALA A 114 9.09 6.53 -21.27
N LEU A 115 8.13 6.07 -20.45
CA LEU A 115 6.85 5.54 -20.94
C LEU A 115 5.98 6.59 -21.66
N ARG A 116 6.20 7.89 -21.42
CA ARG A 116 5.52 8.97 -22.17
C ARG A 116 6.08 9.18 -23.57
N TYR A 117 7.32 8.77 -23.84
CA TYR A 117 7.92 8.83 -25.19
C TYR A 117 7.54 7.63 -26.06
N LEU A 118 6.89 6.60 -25.50
CA LEU A 118 6.41 5.45 -26.24
C LEU A 118 5.05 5.73 -26.88
N GLN A 119 4.83 5.23 -28.09
CA GLN A 119 3.51 5.28 -28.73
C GLN A 119 2.46 4.54 -27.86
N PRO A 120 1.20 4.99 -27.84
CA PRO A 120 0.16 4.47 -26.94
C PRO A 120 0.03 2.94 -26.94
N ARG A 121 0.18 2.31 -28.11
CA ARG A 121 0.06 0.85 -28.26
C ARG A 121 1.15 0.07 -27.51
N CYS A 122 2.38 0.59 -27.44
CA CYS A 122 3.48 -0.05 -26.72
C CYS A 122 3.40 0.16 -25.20
N ARG A 123 2.81 1.28 -24.77
CA ARG A 123 2.57 1.59 -23.35
C ARG A 123 1.56 0.63 -22.73
N GLU A 124 0.49 0.32 -23.45
CA GLU A 124 -0.51 -0.68 -23.05
C GLU A 124 0.13 -2.04 -22.85
N THR A 125 0.93 -2.52 -23.81
CA THR A 125 1.58 -3.84 -23.74
C THR A 125 2.56 -3.95 -22.58
N LEU A 126 3.37 -2.91 -22.32
CA LEU A 126 4.29 -2.91 -21.18
C LEU A 126 3.56 -2.87 -19.84
N TYR A 127 2.44 -2.13 -19.77
CA TYR A 127 1.60 -2.09 -18.58
C TYR A 127 0.97 -3.46 -18.30
N LEU A 128 0.40 -4.10 -19.32
CA LEU A 128 -0.13 -5.47 -19.25
C LEU A 128 0.97 -6.46 -18.82
N HIS A 129 2.16 -6.41 -19.41
CA HIS A 129 3.25 -7.34 -19.09
C HIS A 129 3.75 -7.22 -17.64
N TYR A 130 4.00 -6.00 -17.16
CA TYR A 130 4.58 -5.77 -15.83
C TYR A 130 3.55 -5.73 -14.68
N TYR A 131 2.30 -5.37 -14.93
CA TYR A 131 1.24 -5.33 -13.91
C TYR A 131 0.26 -6.51 -13.94
N GLU A 132 0.07 -7.18 -15.09
CA GLU A 132 -0.78 -8.39 -15.21
C GLU A 132 0.01 -9.71 -15.33
N GLY A 133 1.33 -9.66 -15.55
CA GLY A 133 2.20 -10.83 -15.44
C GLY A 133 2.01 -11.90 -16.53
N ARG A 134 1.86 -11.49 -17.79
CA ARG A 134 1.96 -12.38 -18.97
C ARG A 134 3.17 -12.04 -19.79
#